data_AF-Q56ZQ1-F1
#
_entry.id   AF-Q56ZQ1-F1
#
_cell.length_a   1.000
_cell.length_b   1.000
_cell.length_c   1.000
_cell.angle_alpha   90.00
_cell.angle_beta   90.00
_cell.angle_gamma   90.00
#
_symmetry.space_group_name_H-M   'P 1'
#
loop_
_entity.id
_entity.type
_entity.pdbx_description
1 polymer ?
#
loop_
_entity_poly.entity_id
_entity_poly.type
_entity_poly.pdbx_seq_one_letter_code
_entity_poly.pdbx_strand_id
1 'polypeptide(L)' 'MLIQGKSLFSSDESLLAVPSTKKLVAKYANSNEEFERAFVKSMIKMSSISGNGNEVRLNCRRVR' A
#
# COMPACT_ATOMS: atom_id res chain seq x y z
N MET A 1 13.18 -10.07 2.12
CA MET A 1 12.24 -10.50 3.19
C MET A 1 11.13 -11.40 2.66
N LEU A 2 10.18 -10.89 1.86
CA LEU A 2 9.08 -11.70 1.31
C LEU A 2 9.55 -12.93 0.51
N ILE A 3 10.42 -12.74 -0.49
CA ILE A 3 10.94 -13.84 -1.34
C ILE A 3 11.76 -14.87 -0.55
N GLN A 4 12.21 -14.52 0.66
CA GLN A 4 12.99 -15.40 1.53
C GLN A 4 12.11 -16.18 2.52
N GLY A 5 10.77 -16.10 2.41
CA GLY A 5 9.85 -16.74 3.35
C GLY A 5 9.89 -16.12 4.75
N LYS A 6 10.39 -14.88 4.87
CA LYS A 6 10.48 -14.14 6.15
C LYS A 6 9.30 -13.18 6.32
N SER A 7 8.12 -13.61 5.90
CA SER A 7 6.85 -12.91 6.05
C SER A 7 6.38 -12.96 7.51
N LEU A 8 5.72 -11.90 7.99
CA LEU A 8 5.11 -11.88 9.32
C LEU A 8 3.62 -12.21 9.26
N PHE A 9 2.89 -11.60 8.33
CA PHE A 9 1.45 -11.78 8.20
C PHE A 9 1.08 -12.66 7.02
N SER A 10 -0.05 -13.38 7.13
CA SER A 10 -0.61 -14.13 5.99
C SER A 10 -0.94 -13.22 4.82
N SER A 11 -1.30 -11.96 5.07
CA SER A 11 -1.50 -10.94 4.03
C SER A 11 -0.23 -10.63 3.25
N ASP A 12 0.94 -10.66 3.89
CA ASP A 12 2.21 -10.43 3.19
C ASP A 12 2.50 -11.62 2.26
N GLU A 13 2.43 -12.84 2.80
CA GLU A 13 2.70 -14.07 2.04
C GLU A 13 1.73 -14.23 0.85
N SER A 14 0.49 -13.76 0.99
CA SER A 14 -0.51 -13.78 -0.09
C SER A 14 -0.08 -13.02 -1.35
N LEU A 15 0.83 -12.04 -1.24
CA LEU A 15 1.38 -11.33 -2.39
C LEU A 15 2.19 -12.26 -3.32
N LEU A 16 2.64 -13.41 -2.83
CA LEU A 16 3.33 -14.44 -3.63
C LEU A 16 2.38 -15.49 -4.22
N ALA A 17 1.10 -15.50 -3.83
CA ALA A 17 0.15 -16.55 -4.20
C ALA A 17 -0.34 -16.45 -5.66
N VAL A 18 -0.42 -15.25 -6.23
CA VAL A 18 -0.88 -15.04 -7.61
C VAL A 18 0.22 -14.49 -8.53
N PRO A 19 0.28 -14.91 -9.82
CA PRO A 19 1.39 -14.53 -10.71
C PRO A 19 1.55 -13.02 -10.92
N SER A 20 0.47 -12.26 -10.91
CA SER A 20 0.49 -10.81 -11.12
C SER A 20 1.20 -10.07 -9.99
N THR A 21 0.82 -10.33 -8.73
CA THR A 21 1.44 -9.71 -7.56
C THR A 21 2.85 -10.26 -7.32
N LYS A 22 3.08 -11.55 -7.57
CA LYS A 22 4.42 -12.15 -7.45
C LYS A 22 5.44 -11.48 -8.37
N LYS A 23 5.04 -11.12 -9.61
CA LYS A 23 5.88 -10.35 -10.54
C LYS A 23 6.23 -8.97 -9.98
N LEU A 24 5.28 -8.29 -9.33
CA LEU A 24 5.52 -6.99 -8.69
C LEU A 24 6.46 -7.13 -7.50
N VAL A 25 6.27 -8.15 -6.65
CA VAL A 25 7.17 -8.43 -5.52
C VAL A 25 8.61 -8.65 -6.01
N ALA A 26 8.80 -9.45 -7.07
CA ALA A 26 10.12 -9.65 -7.68
C ALA A 26 10.72 -8.35 -8.24
N LYS A 27 9.90 -7.54 -8.94
CA LYS A 27 10.32 -6.24 -9.48
C LYS A 27 10.82 -5.30 -8.38
N TYR A 28 10.04 -5.14 -7.31
CA TYR A 28 10.34 -4.22 -6.22
C TYR A 28 11.48 -4.71 -5.32
N ALA A 29 11.64 -6.02 -5.16
CA ALA A 29 12.80 -6.59 -4.48
C ALA A 29 14.11 -6.34 -5.24
N ASN A 30 14.06 -6.24 -6.58
CA ASN A 30 15.24 -6.02 -7.42
C ASN A 30 15.56 -4.54 -7.66
N SER A 31 14.63 -3.61 -7.40
CA SER A 31 14.87 -2.17 -7.57
C SER A 31 14.08 -1.35 -6.56
N ASN A 32 14.81 -0.71 -5.65
CA ASN A 32 14.21 0.19 -4.67
C ASN A 32 13.63 1.45 -5.33
N GLU A 33 14.26 1.98 -6.39
CA GLU A 33 13.72 3.14 -7.11
C GLU A 33 12.34 2.85 -7.73
N GLU A 34 12.17 1.68 -8.34
CA GLU A 34 10.89 1.26 -8.91
C GLU A 34 9.81 1.08 -7.83
N PHE A 35 10.21 0.57 -6.66
CA PHE A 35 9.33 0.47 -5.49
C PHE A 35 8.90 1.85 -5.01
N GLU A 36 9.85 2.75 -4.75
CA GLU A 36 9.59 4.10 -4.24
C GLU A 36 8.70 4.90 -5.21
N ARG A 37 8.98 4.84 -6.52
CA ARG A 37 8.16 5.50 -7.54
C ARG A 37 6.73 4.97 -7.54
N ALA A 38 6.56 3.64 -7.45
CA ALA A 38 5.23 3.02 -7.39
C ALA A 38 4.50 3.34 -6.08
N PHE A 39 5.23 3.39 -4.96
CA PHE A 39 4.71 3.73 -3.65
C PHE A 39 4.17 5.16 -3.62
N VAL A 40 4.96 6.16 -4.04
CA VAL A 40 4.53 7.57 -4.10
C VAL A 40 3.28 7.73 -4.96
N LYS A 41 3.28 7.13 -6.16
CA LYS A 41 2.11 7.16 -7.05
C LYS A 41 0.87 6.55 -6.40
N SER A 42 1.04 5.45 -5.68
CA SER A 42 -0.06 4.76 -4.99
C SER A 42 -0.60 5.58 -3.82
N MET A 43 0.27 6.23 -3.05
CA MET A 43 -0.12 7.09 -1.92
C MET A 43 -0.89 8.32 -2.38
N ILE A 44 -0.47 8.97 -3.48
CA ILE A 44 -1.21 10.10 -4.09
C ILE A 44 -2.58 9.64 -4.59
N LYS A 45 -2.65 8.47 -5.23
CA LYS A 45 -3.94 7.92 -5.67
C LYS A 45 -4.84 7.61 -4.47
N MET A 46 -4.28 7.05 -3.40
CA MET A 46 -5.03 6.73 -2.19
C MET A 46 -5.55 7.98 -1.47
N SER A 47 -4.79 9.08 -1.44
CA SER A 47 -5.23 10.34 -0.83
C SER A 47 -6.38 11.02 -1.58
N SER A 48 -6.55 10.69 -2.87
CA SER A 48 -7.67 11.17 -3.69
C SER A 48 -8.99 10.41 -3.49
N ILE A 49 -9.03 9.41 -2.61
CA ILE A 49 -10.27 8.71 -2.27
C ILE A 49 -11.17 9.70 -1.50
N SER A 50 -12.22 10.17 -2.16
CA SER A 50 -13.17 11.13 -1.59
C SER A 50 -13.92 10.53 -0.40
N GLY A 51 -13.95 11.25 0.72
CA GLY A 51 -14.86 10.96 1.84
C GLY A 51 -16.21 11.67 1.71
N ASN A 52 -17.12 11.38 2.63
CA ASN A 52 -18.41 12.09 2.76
C ASN A 52 -18.24 13.44 3.48
N GLY A 53 -17.37 14.30 2.95
CA GLY A 53 -16.96 15.55 3.58
C GLY A 53 -18.08 16.59 3.56
N ASN A 54 -18.83 16.68 4.66
CA ASN A 54 -19.91 17.67 4.84
C ASN A 54 -19.49 18.84 5.76
N GLU A 55 -18.34 18.75 6.43
CA GLU A 55 -17.85 19.75 7.39
C GLU A 55 -16.33 19.72 7.56
N VAL A 56 -15.77 20.80 8.12
CA VAL A 56 -14.39 20.85 8.65
C VAL A 56 -14.45 20.80 10.17
N ARG A 57 -13.94 19.72 10.79
CA ARG A 57 -14.03 19.52 12.25
C ARG A 57 -13.02 20.38 13.01
N LEU A 58 -13.51 21.08 14.05
CA LEU A 58 -12.67 21.76 15.04
C LEU A 58 -12.00 20.79 16.02
N ASN A 59 -12.57 19.59 16.20
CA ASN A 59 -12.02 18.52 17.01
C ASN A 59 -12.18 17.18 16.29
N CYS A 60 -11.08 16.55 15.88
CA CYS A 60 -11.12 15.30 15.10
C CYS A 60 -11.85 14.14 15.79
N ARG A 61 -11.97 14.17 17.13
CA ARG A 61 -12.60 13.12 17.94
C ARG A 61 -14.10 13.32 18.18
N ARG A 62 -14.68 14.46 17.79
CA ARG A 62 -16.10 14.76 18.03
C ARG A 62 -16.78 15.26 16.76
N VAL A 63 -17.96 14.73 16.49
CA VAL A 63 -18.94 15.32 15.57
C VAL A 63 -19.90 16.13 16.44
N ARG A 64 -20.27 17.33 16.00
CA ARG A 64 -21.19 18.18 16.76
C ARG A 64 -22.62 17.72 16.59
#